data_AF-A0A126ZDG4-F1
#
_entry.id   AF-A0A126ZDG4-F1
#
_cell.length_a   1.000
_cell.length_b   1.000
_cell.length_c   1.000
_cell.angle_alpha   90.00
_cell.angle_beta   90.00
_cell.angle_gamma   90.00
#
_symmetry.space_group_name_H-M   'P 1'
#
loop_
_entity.id
_entity.type
_entity.pdbx_description
1 polymer ?
#
loop_
_entity_poly.entity_id
_entity_poly.type
_entity_poly.pdbx_seq_one_letter_code
_entity_poly.pdbx_strand_id
1 'polypeptide(L)'
;MIRFLKPALRVLGVFAAVWLLVFFYWQSTSRMPGTGDVVLWLGLLPLGVLLAWWLLRRANAAPAAVLLAASGTTRAAPKRTDKADKADVDEARFRVCVLASSLRAPGGASAQELIAAIAEGKGAAPDAQLKTDDGFPVFASRIAGLDTDALREQLAGMPLAPSADIDLQALTDDRLRAFQIMGDTLIDLLAKANETVDGIVVDDPLAARPRALRISLLLPGGWSEPERLLAMQWVQHLCAVESPALAWTVDSFRSEAGATGFVLLDRVIVSVNRDVRQTLHIVLAAESALSDTRVAQWETAGVLYTSIRRTGLMPGEAAAGLLLTATKDAGLQHAEAPQLGRPIASQRATSADAARAGNAGVLERSPTNC
;
A
#
# COMPACT_ATOMS: atom_id res chain seq x y z
N MET A 1 24.61 -25.33 -23.41
CA MET A 1 24.98 -24.23 -24.33
C MET A 1 23.87 -23.21 -24.59
N ILE A 2 22.57 -23.54 -24.52
CA ILE A 2 21.44 -22.64 -24.88
C ILE A 2 21.22 -21.46 -23.88
N ARG A 3 21.75 -21.55 -22.66
CA ARG A 3 21.55 -20.54 -21.59
C ARG A 3 22.30 -19.21 -21.81
N PHE A 4 23.30 -19.19 -22.69
CA PHE A 4 24.04 -17.98 -23.09
C PHE A 4 23.56 -17.37 -24.42
N LEU A 5 22.67 -18.05 -25.15
CA LEU A 5 22.23 -17.61 -26.47
C LEU A 5 21.35 -16.35 -26.39
N LYS A 6 20.47 -16.27 -25.39
CA LYS A 6 19.58 -15.12 -25.17
C LYS A 6 20.32 -13.82 -24.82
N PRO A 7 21.29 -13.79 -23.90
CA PRO A 7 22.08 -12.57 -23.65
C PRO A 7 23.00 -12.25 -24.83
N ALA A 8 23.59 -13.25 -25.50
CA ALA A 8 24.41 -13.03 -26.69
C ALA A 8 23.61 -12.39 -27.84
N LEU A 9 22.36 -12.82 -28.06
CA LEU A 9 21.49 -12.26 -29.09
C LEU A 9 21.12 -10.79 -28.83
N ARG A 10 20.96 -10.41 -27.56
CA ARG A 10 20.67 -9.01 -27.19
C ARG A 10 21.86 -8.10 -27.40
N VAL A 11 23.05 -8.56 -27.02
CA VAL A 11 24.30 -7.82 -27.27
C VAL A 11 24.53 -7.68 -28.77
N LEU A 12 24.32 -8.75 -29.53
CA LEU A 12 24.41 -8.74 -31.00
C LEU A 12 23.39 -7.78 -31.63
N GLY A 13 22.16 -7.72 -31.12
CA GLY A 13 21.11 -6.81 -31.60
C GLY A 13 21.44 -5.33 -31.35
N VAL A 14 21.94 -4.99 -30.15
CA VAL A 14 22.40 -3.62 -29.85
C VAL A 14 23.59 -3.24 -30.73
N PHE A 15 24.54 -4.17 -30.92
CA PHE A 15 25.69 -3.95 -31.79
C PHE A 15 25.28 -3.71 -33.25
N ALA A 16 24.35 -4.51 -33.78
CA ALA A 16 23.82 -4.34 -35.13
C ALA A 16 23.06 -3.02 -35.29
N ALA A 17 22.25 -2.62 -34.31
CA ALA A 17 21.50 -1.37 -34.35
C ALA A 17 22.43 -0.13 -34.36
N VAL A 18 23.48 -0.14 -33.54
CA VAL A 18 24.51 0.90 -33.52
C VAL A 18 25.23 0.98 -34.87
N TRP A 19 25.58 -0.16 -35.45
CA TRP A 19 26.24 -0.21 -36.76
C TRP A 19 25.36 0.31 -37.90
N LEU A 20 24.06 -0.02 -37.90
CA LEU A 20 23.11 0.52 -38.87
C LEU A 20 22.99 2.04 -38.75
N LEU A 21 23.00 2.59 -37.53
CA LEU A 21 22.93 4.02 -37.27
C LEU A 21 24.20 4.75 -37.75
N VAL A 22 25.38 4.17 -37.53
CA VAL A 22 26.66 4.70 -38.04
C VAL A 22 26.70 4.66 -39.57
N PHE A 23 26.27 3.56 -40.17
CA PHE A 23 26.21 3.43 -41.63
C PHE A 23 25.26 4.44 -42.25
N PHE A 24 24.08 4.61 -41.67
CA PHE A 24 23.09 5.59 -42.11
C PHE A 24 23.59 7.03 -41.95
N TYR A 25 24.31 7.32 -40.87
CA TYR A 25 24.94 8.62 -40.63
C TYR A 25 26.02 8.93 -41.68
N TRP A 26 26.91 7.98 -41.99
CA TRP A 26 27.92 8.16 -43.05
C TRP A 26 27.28 8.30 -44.43
N GLN A 27 26.21 7.55 -44.71
CA GLN A 27 25.44 7.70 -45.94
C GLN A 27 24.80 9.10 -46.04
N SER A 28 24.28 9.65 -44.93
CA SER A 28 23.61 10.95 -44.95
C SER A 28 24.57 12.14 -45.01
N THR A 29 25.83 11.99 -44.59
CA THR A 29 26.80 13.10 -44.52
C THR A 29 27.86 13.11 -45.63
N SER A 30 27.89 12.11 -46.53
CA SER A 30 28.81 12.03 -47.69
C SER A 30 30.28 12.38 -47.35
N ARG A 31 30.74 12.01 -46.15
CA ARG A 31 32.15 12.17 -45.75
C ARG A 31 32.89 10.86 -45.96
N MET A 32 34.02 10.91 -46.67
CA MET A 32 34.98 9.81 -46.72
C MET A 32 35.75 9.75 -45.38
N PRO A 33 35.62 8.68 -44.57
CA PRO A 33 36.31 8.58 -43.28
C PRO A 33 37.82 8.43 -43.48
N GLY A 34 38.62 9.24 -42.80
CA GLY A 34 40.07 9.05 -42.72
C GLY A 34 40.42 7.88 -41.79
N THR A 35 41.61 7.28 -41.94
CA THR A 35 42.06 6.08 -41.20
C THR A 35 42.01 6.23 -39.68
N GLY A 36 42.03 7.46 -39.15
CA GLY A 36 41.88 7.76 -37.72
C GLY A 36 40.44 7.67 -37.19
N ASP A 37 39.42 7.92 -38.01
CA ASP A 37 38.01 7.82 -37.61
C ASP A 37 37.60 6.37 -37.38
N VAL A 38 38.20 5.43 -38.12
CA VAL A 38 37.86 4.00 -38.02
C VAL A 38 38.15 3.46 -36.62
N VAL A 39 39.27 3.86 -36.00
CA VAL A 39 39.64 3.40 -34.65
C VAL A 39 38.72 4.01 -33.57
N LEU A 40 38.33 5.28 -33.74
CA LEU A 40 37.49 6.00 -32.80
C LEU A 40 36.05 5.46 -32.80
N TRP A 41 35.50 5.19 -34.00
CA TRP A 41 34.12 4.71 -34.17
C TRP A 41 33.96 3.21 -33.90
N LEU A 42 34.98 2.36 -34.16
CA LEU A 42 34.91 0.92 -33.84
C LEU A 42 35.19 0.62 -32.36
N GLY A 43 36.04 1.41 -31.69
CA GLY A 43 36.48 1.10 -30.33
C GLY A 43 35.68 1.81 -29.24
N LEU A 44 35.52 3.13 -29.36
CA LEU A 44 35.09 3.97 -28.25
C LEU A 44 33.57 3.95 -28.04
N LEU A 45 32.81 3.89 -29.13
CA LEU A 45 31.35 3.92 -29.11
C LEU A 45 30.73 2.64 -28.49
N PRO A 46 31.12 1.41 -28.87
CA PRO A 46 30.59 0.22 -28.24
C PRO A 46 31.01 0.10 -26.77
N LEU A 47 32.22 0.54 -26.42
CA LEU A 47 32.66 0.61 -25.01
C LEU A 47 31.83 1.62 -24.22
N GLY A 48 31.56 2.79 -24.79
CA GLY A 48 30.75 3.84 -24.17
C GLY A 48 29.32 3.40 -23.89
N VAL A 49 28.68 2.70 -24.84
CA VAL A 49 27.33 2.14 -24.65
C VAL A 49 27.32 1.07 -23.56
N LEU A 50 28.34 0.20 -23.50
CA LEU A 50 28.47 -0.80 -22.45
C LEU A 50 28.71 -0.16 -21.07
N LEU A 51 29.51 0.91 -21.01
CA LEU A 51 29.78 1.64 -19.78
C LEU A 51 28.52 2.37 -19.28
N ALA A 52 27.78 3.04 -20.18
CA ALA A 52 26.52 3.71 -19.87
C ALA A 52 25.45 2.72 -19.40
N TRP A 53 25.33 1.56 -20.05
CA TRP A 53 24.43 0.49 -19.63
C TRP A 53 24.81 -0.06 -18.26
N TRP A 54 26.11 -0.24 -17.99
CA TRP A 54 26.60 -0.69 -16.68
C TRP A 54 26.34 0.33 -15.57
N LEU A 55 26.53 1.62 -15.85
CA LEU A 55 26.22 2.74 -14.94
C LEU A 55 24.72 2.82 -14.63
N LEU A 56 23.84 2.73 -15.62
CA LEU A 56 22.39 2.69 -15.42
C LEU A 56 21.97 1.49 -14.57
N ARG A 57 22.56 0.31 -14.82
CA ARG A 57 22.28 -0.89 -14.05
C ARG A 57 22.76 -0.77 -12.60
N ARG A 58 23.87 -0.08 -12.37
CA ARG A 58 24.41 0.16 -11.02
C ARG A 58 23.60 1.22 -10.26
N ALA A 59 23.11 2.26 -10.95
CA ALA A 59 22.21 3.27 -10.37
C ALA A 59 20.86 2.66 -9.96
N ASN A 60 20.33 1.72 -10.74
CA ASN A 60 19.09 1.01 -10.42
C ASN A 60 19.28 -0.15 -9.40
N ALA A 61 20.52 -0.46 -9.01
CA ALA A 61 20.85 -1.52 -8.06
C ALA A 61 21.45 -0.99 -6.74
N ALA A 62 21.54 0.33 -6.57
CA ALA A 62 21.99 0.94 -5.33
C ALA A 62 20.77 1.36 -4.49
N PRO A 63 20.62 0.88 -3.24
CA PRO A 63 19.65 1.44 -2.32
C PRO A 63 20.08 2.88 -1.98
N ALA A 64 19.11 3.80 -1.99
CA ALA A 64 19.33 5.19 -1.59
C ALA A 64 19.75 5.24 -0.11
N ALA A 65 21.04 5.42 0.13
CA ALA A 65 21.57 5.83 1.42
C ALA A 65 22.83 6.67 1.20
N VAL A 66 22.84 7.83 1.86
CA VAL A 66 23.99 8.67 2.18
C VAL A 66 24.44 9.67 1.09
N LEU A 67 23.74 10.80 1.04
CA LEU A 67 24.37 12.11 0.89
C LEU A 67 24.43 12.73 2.28
N LEU A 68 25.56 12.51 2.97
CA LEU A 68 26.15 13.37 4.01
C LEU A 68 27.50 12.74 4.36
N ALA A 69 28.51 13.12 3.58
CA ALA A 69 29.91 12.85 3.88
C ALA A 69 30.62 14.20 4.02
N ALA A 70 30.71 14.68 5.25
CA ALA A 70 31.79 15.55 5.66
C ALA A 70 32.41 14.95 6.92
N SER A 71 33.74 14.89 6.92
CA SER A 71 34.65 14.39 7.96
C SER A 71 34.98 12.91 7.89
N GLY A 72 36.15 12.65 7.29
CA GLY A 72 36.75 11.34 7.21
C GLY A 72 37.22 10.81 8.57
N THR A 73 37.07 9.50 8.73
CA THR A 73 37.99 8.64 9.46
C THR A 73 37.78 7.23 8.92
N THR A 74 38.86 6.60 8.51
CA THR A 74 38.94 5.22 8.03
C THR A 74 38.24 4.29 9.01
N ARG A 75 37.07 3.76 8.66
CA ARG A 75 36.40 2.69 9.41
C ARG A 75 36.31 1.44 8.55
N ALA A 76 36.92 0.38 9.06
CA ALA A 76 36.91 -0.96 8.50
C ALA A 76 35.49 -1.43 8.12
N ALA A 77 35.40 -2.16 7.01
CA ALA A 77 34.19 -2.81 6.55
C ALA A 77 33.55 -3.65 7.68
N PRO A 78 32.22 -3.55 7.92
CA PRO A 78 31.59 -4.33 8.95
C PRO A 78 31.57 -5.80 8.52
N LYS A 79 32.17 -6.67 9.34
CA LYS A 79 31.79 -8.10 9.35
C LYS A 79 30.28 -8.17 9.59
N ARG A 80 29.54 -8.79 8.67
CA ARG A 80 28.20 -9.33 8.94
C ARG A 80 28.32 -10.18 10.22
N THR A 81 27.67 -9.74 11.29
CA THR A 81 27.64 -10.44 12.57
C THR A 81 26.43 -11.38 12.58
N ASP A 82 26.62 -12.60 13.08
CA ASP A 82 25.58 -13.63 13.30
C ASP A 82 24.37 -13.16 14.14
N LYS A 83 24.50 -11.98 14.77
CA LYS A 83 23.44 -11.34 15.56
C LYS A 83 22.30 -10.79 14.69
N ALA A 84 22.60 -10.37 13.45
CA ALA A 84 21.58 -9.91 12.51
C ALA A 84 20.72 -11.07 12.00
N ASP A 85 21.33 -12.22 11.67
CA ASP A 85 20.61 -13.41 11.24
C ASP A 85 19.75 -14.02 12.37
N LYS A 86 20.24 -14.01 13.63
CA LYS A 86 19.43 -14.47 14.78
C LYS A 86 18.24 -13.56 15.09
N ALA A 87 18.43 -12.24 15.05
CA ALA A 87 17.34 -11.29 15.26
C ALA A 87 16.25 -11.42 14.18
N ASP A 88 16.63 -11.63 12.92
CA ASP A 88 15.67 -11.81 11.81
C ASP A 88 14.85 -13.11 11.94
N VAL A 89 15.48 -14.21 12.40
CA VAL A 89 14.80 -15.49 12.68
C VAL A 89 13.85 -15.39 13.88
N ASP A 90 14.21 -14.64 14.92
CA ASP A 90 13.35 -14.42 16.09
C ASP A 90 12.14 -13.54 15.74
N GLU A 91 12.34 -12.50 14.92
CA GLU A 91 11.26 -11.63 14.46
C GLU A 91 10.29 -12.33 13.51
N ALA A 92 10.74 -13.31 12.71
CA ALA A 92 9.86 -14.11 11.86
C ALA A 92 8.76 -14.86 12.64
N ARG A 93 8.96 -15.08 13.94
CA ARG A 93 7.98 -15.71 14.84
C ARG A 93 6.99 -14.73 15.45
N PHE A 94 7.16 -13.43 15.26
CA PHE A 94 6.23 -12.44 15.81
C PHE A 94 4.81 -12.68 15.30
N ARG A 95 3.87 -12.60 16.23
CA ARG A 95 2.43 -12.80 16.02
C ARG A 95 1.67 -11.68 16.74
N VAL A 96 0.48 -11.39 16.25
CA VAL A 96 -0.50 -10.52 16.94
C VAL A 96 -1.84 -11.24 17.01
N CYS A 97 -2.62 -10.97 18.05
CA CYS A 97 -4.00 -11.41 18.12
C CYS A 97 -4.91 -10.37 17.46
N VAL A 98 -5.85 -10.84 16.64
CA VAL A 98 -6.93 -10.03 16.08
C VAL A 98 -8.10 -10.07 17.06
N LEU A 99 -8.31 -8.96 17.78
CA LEU A 99 -9.37 -8.85 18.78
C LEU A 99 -10.72 -8.55 18.15
N ALA A 100 -10.72 -7.71 17.11
CA ALA A 100 -11.90 -7.36 16.34
C ALA A 100 -11.54 -7.00 14.90
N SER A 101 -12.53 -7.06 14.02
CA SER A 101 -12.45 -6.59 12.65
C SER A 101 -13.73 -5.85 12.29
N SER A 102 -13.62 -4.77 11.52
CA SER A 102 -14.75 -4.09 10.91
C SER A 102 -14.51 -3.95 9.41
N LEU A 103 -15.57 -4.08 8.62
CA LEU A 103 -15.52 -4.06 7.16
C LEU A 103 -16.79 -3.41 6.62
N ARG A 104 -16.64 -2.45 5.72
CA ARG A 104 -17.74 -1.85 4.98
C ARG A 104 -17.45 -1.97 3.50
N ALA A 105 -18.35 -2.62 2.79
CA ALA A 105 -18.24 -2.84 1.36
C ALA A 105 -19.64 -2.86 0.71
N PRO A 106 -19.73 -2.71 -0.61
CA PRO A 106 -20.96 -2.92 -1.36
C PRO A 106 -21.48 -4.34 -1.08
N GLY A 107 -22.72 -4.43 -0.60
CA GLY A 107 -23.33 -5.70 -0.21
C GLY A 107 -23.29 -6.01 1.29
N GLY A 108 -22.64 -5.19 2.13
CA GLY A 108 -22.72 -5.38 3.58
C GLY A 108 -21.80 -4.49 4.43
N ALA A 109 -22.20 -4.28 5.69
CA ALA A 109 -21.42 -3.62 6.73
C ALA A 109 -20.65 -4.62 7.62
N SER A 110 -20.54 -5.87 7.19
CA SER A 110 -19.73 -6.89 7.85
C SER A 110 -19.15 -7.91 6.85
N ALA A 111 -18.13 -8.66 7.28
CA ALA A 111 -17.56 -9.74 6.49
C ALA A 111 -18.61 -10.82 6.14
N GLN A 112 -19.52 -11.12 7.08
CA GLN A 112 -20.58 -12.12 6.89
C GLN A 112 -21.58 -11.68 5.82
N GLU A 113 -22.02 -10.42 5.88
CA GLU A 113 -22.93 -9.85 4.88
C GLU A 113 -22.27 -9.79 3.50
N LEU A 114 -21.00 -9.40 3.43
CA LEU A 114 -20.26 -9.37 2.16
C LEU A 114 -20.14 -10.78 1.56
N ILE A 115 -19.81 -11.80 2.37
CA ILE A 115 -19.74 -13.19 1.90
C ILE A 115 -21.12 -13.65 1.38
N ALA A 116 -22.19 -13.33 2.09
CA ALA A 116 -23.55 -13.65 1.64
C ALA A 116 -23.90 -12.95 0.33
N ALA A 117 -23.56 -11.66 0.19
CA ALA A 117 -23.78 -10.90 -1.05
C ALA A 117 -22.99 -11.51 -2.23
N ILE A 118 -21.74 -11.91 -2.01
CA ILE A 118 -20.93 -12.60 -3.02
C ILE A 118 -21.57 -13.94 -3.41
N ALA A 119 -22.04 -14.72 -2.44
CA ALA A 119 -22.71 -16.00 -2.69
C ALA A 119 -24.01 -15.85 -3.49
N GLU A 120 -24.73 -14.75 -3.29
CA GLU A 120 -25.92 -14.38 -4.06
C GLU A 120 -25.61 -13.77 -5.44
N GLY A 121 -24.33 -13.58 -5.78
CA GLY A 121 -23.92 -12.96 -7.03
C GLY A 121 -24.19 -11.45 -7.08
N LYS A 122 -24.40 -10.80 -5.94
CA LYS A 122 -24.49 -9.34 -5.84
C LYS A 122 -23.09 -8.77 -6.06
N GLY A 123 -22.91 -8.05 -7.17
CA GLY A 123 -21.64 -7.45 -7.55
C GLY A 123 -21.83 -6.04 -8.10
N ALA A 124 -20.81 -5.57 -8.83
CA ALA A 124 -20.88 -4.28 -9.51
C ALA A 124 -22.08 -4.21 -10.46
N ALA A 125 -22.76 -3.07 -10.45
CA ALA A 125 -23.93 -2.80 -11.27
C ALA A 125 -23.76 -1.46 -12.00
N PRO A 126 -24.53 -1.20 -13.08
CA PRO A 126 -24.55 0.13 -13.70
C PRO A 126 -24.86 1.22 -12.68
N ASP A 127 -23.97 2.18 -12.53
CA ASP A 127 -24.11 3.32 -11.61
C ASP A 127 -24.93 4.43 -12.28
N ALA A 128 -25.85 5.03 -11.53
CA ALA A 128 -26.71 6.09 -12.06
C ALA A 128 -26.00 7.45 -12.19
N GLN A 129 -24.92 7.67 -11.43
CA GLN A 129 -24.20 8.94 -11.36
C GLN A 129 -22.97 8.92 -12.26
N LEU A 130 -22.22 7.81 -12.27
CA LEU A 130 -20.99 7.68 -13.06
C LEU A 130 -21.26 7.27 -14.50
N LYS A 131 -20.75 8.07 -15.44
CA LYS A 131 -20.87 7.83 -16.88
C LYS A 131 -19.50 7.84 -17.55
N THR A 132 -19.37 7.08 -18.61
CA THR A 132 -18.23 7.15 -19.54
C THR A 132 -18.28 8.42 -20.37
N ASP A 133 -17.19 8.74 -21.09
CA ASP A 133 -17.15 9.85 -22.05
C ASP A 133 -18.24 9.72 -23.13
N ASP A 134 -18.56 8.48 -23.53
CA ASP A 134 -19.66 8.15 -24.45
C ASP A 134 -21.07 8.27 -23.82
N GLY A 135 -21.17 8.66 -22.54
CA GLY A 135 -22.43 8.84 -21.81
C GLY A 135 -23.09 7.56 -21.29
N PHE A 136 -22.42 6.41 -21.36
CA PHE A 136 -22.95 5.15 -20.85
C PHE A 136 -22.70 4.99 -19.34
N PRO A 137 -23.62 4.39 -18.58
CA PRO A 137 -23.40 4.06 -17.17
C PRO A 137 -22.16 3.19 -16.95
N VAL A 138 -21.33 3.53 -15.97
CA VAL A 138 -20.18 2.74 -15.57
C VAL A 138 -20.62 1.65 -14.59
N PHE A 139 -20.09 0.44 -14.75
CA PHE A 139 -20.26 -0.60 -13.73
C PHE A 139 -19.45 -0.25 -12.50
N ALA A 140 -20.12 -0.01 -11.37
CA ALA A 140 -19.47 0.34 -10.12
C ALA A 140 -20.06 -0.42 -8.94
N SER A 141 -19.28 -0.50 -7.87
CA SER A 141 -19.70 -1.07 -6.59
C SER A 141 -19.83 0.07 -5.57
N ARG A 142 -21.05 0.60 -5.44
CA ARG A 142 -21.38 1.72 -4.55
C ARG A 142 -22.05 1.25 -3.27
N ILE A 143 -21.67 1.83 -2.14
CA ILE A 143 -22.36 1.72 -0.85
C ILE A 143 -23.52 2.73 -0.84
N ALA A 144 -24.74 2.22 -0.71
CA ALA A 144 -25.93 3.07 -0.66
C ALA A 144 -26.02 3.84 0.67
N GLY A 145 -26.73 4.98 0.68
CA GLY A 145 -27.10 5.69 1.91
C GLY A 145 -26.00 6.54 2.56
N LEU A 146 -24.84 6.71 1.92
CA LEU A 146 -23.83 7.67 2.37
C LEU A 146 -24.29 9.10 2.03
N ASP A 147 -24.27 9.98 3.03
CA ASP A 147 -24.66 11.38 2.96
C ASP A 147 -23.40 12.25 3.04
N THR A 148 -22.90 12.62 1.86
CA THR A 148 -21.68 13.41 1.71
C THR A 148 -21.87 14.85 2.17
N ASP A 149 -23.09 15.39 2.08
CA ASP A 149 -23.38 16.77 2.48
C ASP A 149 -23.41 16.89 4.00
N ALA A 150 -24.07 15.95 4.68
CA ALA A 150 -24.04 15.86 6.13
C ALA A 150 -22.60 15.70 6.67
N LEU A 151 -21.78 14.87 6.02
CA LEU A 151 -20.37 14.75 6.41
C LEU A 151 -19.62 16.07 6.17
N ARG A 152 -19.87 16.77 5.06
CA ARG A 152 -19.22 18.06 4.77
C ARG A 152 -19.52 19.09 5.85
N GLU A 153 -20.77 19.13 6.33
CA GLU A 153 -21.17 19.98 7.47
C GLU A 153 -20.45 19.59 8.77
N GLN A 154 -20.32 18.29 9.05
CA GLN A 154 -19.57 17.81 10.21
C GLN A 154 -18.09 18.21 10.16
N LEU A 155 -17.45 18.06 9.00
CA LEU A 155 -16.05 18.46 8.79
C LEU A 155 -15.88 19.98 8.91
N ALA A 156 -16.88 20.77 8.50
CA ALA A 156 -16.85 22.23 8.67
C ALA A 156 -17.00 22.66 10.14
N GLY A 157 -17.69 21.87 10.96
CA GLY A 157 -17.89 22.11 12.38
C GLY A 157 -16.70 21.72 13.27
N MET A 158 -15.72 20.98 12.76
CA MET A 158 -14.62 20.48 13.58
C MET A 158 -13.50 21.52 13.76
N PRO A 159 -12.82 21.55 14.92
CA PRO A 159 -11.68 22.42 15.14
C PRO A 159 -10.47 21.91 14.35
N LEU A 160 -10.32 22.45 13.13
CA LEU A 160 -9.22 22.12 12.22
C LEU A 160 -7.90 22.77 12.66
N ALA A 161 -6.82 22.01 12.60
CA ALA A 161 -5.48 22.54 12.75
C ALA A 161 -5.13 23.44 11.54
N PRO A 162 -4.40 24.56 11.74
CA PRO A 162 -4.05 25.51 10.67
C PRO A 162 -3.24 24.90 9.50
N SER A 163 -2.66 23.71 9.70
CA SER A 163 -1.86 23.01 8.71
C SER A 163 -2.69 22.33 7.61
N ALA A 164 -3.99 22.18 7.79
CA ALA A 164 -4.91 21.73 6.74
C ALA A 164 -5.46 22.94 5.99
N ASP A 165 -4.62 23.59 5.17
CA ASP A 165 -5.06 24.57 4.18
C ASP A 165 -5.79 23.83 3.04
N ILE A 166 -7.00 23.35 3.35
CA ILE A 166 -7.86 22.60 2.43
C ILE A 166 -9.21 23.28 2.33
N ASP A 167 -9.61 23.56 1.09
CA ASP A 167 -10.97 23.99 0.82
C ASP A 167 -11.91 22.79 0.94
N LEU A 168 -12.66 22.74 2.05
CA LEU A 168 -13.64 21.70 2.29
C LEU A 168 -14.73 21.65 1.21
N GLN A 169 -15.00 22.74 0.49
CA GLN A 169 -15.96 22.76 -0.62
C GLN A 169 -15.38 22.15 -1.90
N ALA A 170 -14.06 22.25 -2.09
CA ALA A 170 -13.37 21.63 -3.21
C ALA A 170 -13.12 20.11 -3.01
N LEU A 171 -13.42 19.58 -1.82
CA LEU A 171 -13.30 18.15 -1.55
C LEU A 171 -14.30 17.37 -2.39
N THR A 172 -13.77 16.42 -3.17
CA THR A 172 -14.55 15.59 -4.08
C THR A 172 -15.39 14.56 -3.31
N ASP A 173 -16.54 14.18 -3.90
CA ASP A 173 -17.47 13.25 -3.25
C ASP A 173 -16.83 11.90 -2.94
N ASP A 174 -15.93 11.38 -3.80
CA ASP A 174 -15.20 10.14 -3.52
C ASP A 174 -14.38 10.24 -2.21
N ARG A 175 -13.76 11.40 -1.92
CA ARG A 175 -13.03 11.61 -0.65
C ARG A 175 -13.97 11.68 0.54
N LEU A 176 -15.10 12.39 0.42
CA LEU A 176 -16.11 12.43 1.49
C LEU A 176 -16.66 11.04 1.78
N ARG A 177 -17.00 10.28 0.74
CA ARG A 177 -17.48 8.91 0.89
C ARG A 177 -16.44 8.03 1.58
N ALA A 178 -15.16 8.13 1.19
CA ALA A 178 -14.07 7.42 1.84
C ALA A 178 -13.91 7.79 3.32
N PHE A 179 -14.05 9.09 3.68
CA PHE A 179 -14.03 9.54 5.06
C PHE A 179 -15.20 9.00 5.88
N GLN A 180 -16.41 8.96 5.31
CA GLN A 180 -17.60 8.44 5.97
C GLN A 180 -17.43 6.96 6.31
N ILE A 181 -17.10 6.14 5.31
CA ILE A 181 -16.94 4.69 5.53
C ILE A 181 -15.75 4.37 6.44
N MET A 182 -14.69 5.18 6.40
CA MET A 182 -13.56 5.08 7.32
C MET A 182 -13.99 5.39 8.76
N GLY A 183 -14.76 6.46 8.95
CA GLY A 183 -15.28 6.89 10.23
C GLY A 183 -16.18 5.83 10.85
N ASP A 184 -17.17 5.34 10.11
CA ASP A 184 -18.07 4.31 10.60
C ASP A 184 -17.31 3.02 10.98
N THR A 185 -16.34 2.60 10.16
CA THR A 185 -15.50 1.42 10.42
C THR A 185 -14.65 1.61 11.68
N LEU A 186 -14.17 2.84 11.91
CA LEU A 186 -13.41 3.18 13.12
C LEU A 186 -14.30 3.14 14.36
N ILE A 187 -15.51 3.71 14.32
CA ILE A 187 -16.44 3.73 15.45
C ILE A 187 -16.72 2.31 15.95
N ASP A 188 -16.97 1.37 15.04
CA ASP A 188 -17.18 -0.04 15.38
C ASP A 188 -15.96 -0.64 16.12
N LEU A 189 -14.74 -0.29 15.69
CA LEU A 189 -13.49 -0.76 16.30
C LEU A 189 -13.18 -0.07 17.64
N LEU A 190 -13.52 1.22 17.79
CA LEU A 190 -13.38 1.96 19.03
C LEU A 190 -14.30 1.40 20.11
N ALA A 191 -15.55 1.06 19.76
CA ALA A 191 -16.46 0.38 20.66
C ALA A 191 -15.85 -0.93 21.20
N LYS A 192 -15.25 -1.75 20.32
CA LYS A 192 -14.54 -2.99 20.72
C LYS A 192 -13.27 -2.74 21.53
N ALA A 193 -12.54 -1.67 21.24
CA ALA A 193 -11.38 -1.28 22.03
C ALA A 193 -11.80 -0.88 23.45
N ASN A 194 -12.86 -0.10 23.62
CA ASN A 194 -13.41 0.27 24.92
C ASN A 194 -13.89 -0.96 25.70
N GLU A 195 -14.69 -1.84 25.07
CA GLU A 195 -15.11 -3.11 25.69
C GLU A 195 -13.91 -3.94 26.18
N THR A 196 -12.84 -4.00 25.39
CA THR A 196 -11.61 -4.73 25.74
C THR A 196 -10.90 -4.11 26.95
N VAL A 197 -10.92 -2.79 27.07
CA VAL A 197 -10.28 -2.08 28.19
C VAL A 197 -11.13 -2.20 29.45
N ASP A 198 -12.44 -2.07 29.34
CA ASP A 198 -13.38 -2.15 30.47
C ASP A 198 -13.52 -3.59 31.02
N GLY A 199 -13.43 -4.60 30.15
CA GLY A 199 -13.52 -6.01 30.52
C GLY A 199 -12.31 -6.56 31.29
N ILE A 200 -11.28 -5.75 31.53
CA ILE A 200 -10.10 -6.15 32.29
C ILE A 200 -10.33 -5.80 33.76
N VAL A 201 -10.63 -6.81 34.56
CA VAL A 201 -10.68 -6.67 36.03
C VAL A 201 -9.28 -6.32 36.52
N VAL A 202 -9.12 -5.09 37.01
CA VAL A 202 -7.86 -4.57 37.55
C VAL A 202 -7.67 -5.13 38.98
N ASP A 203 -7.19 -6.36 39.08
CA ASP A 203 -6.68 -6.90 40.36
C ASP A 203 -5.24 -6.44 40.65
N ASP A 204 -4.55 -5.83 39.67
CA ASP A 204 -3.19 -5.32 39.80
C ASP A 204 -3.14 -3.78 39.71
N PRO A 205 -2.77 -3.05 40.77
CA PRO A 205 -2.61 -1.59 40.74
C PRO A 205 -1.49 -1.11 39.80
N LEU A 206 -0.58 -1.98 39.32
CA LEU A 206 0.35 -1.67 38.22
C LEU A 206 -0.29 -1.79 36.82
N ALA A 207 -1.42 -2.49 36.70
CA ALA A 207 -2.25 -2.57 35.49
C ALA A 207 -3.19 -1.36 35.31
N ALA A 208 -3.25 -0.45 36.29
CA ALA A 208 -3.97 0.83 36.22
C ALA A 208 -3.34 1.87 35.26
N ARG A 209 -2.38 1.47 34.42
CA ARG A 209 -1.83 2.37 33.40
C ARG A 209 -2.89 2.61 32.33
N PRO A 210 -3.14 3.86 31.92
CA PRO A 210 -4.02 4.13 30.79
C PRO A 210 -3.46 3.39 29.58
N ARG A 211 -4.27 2.47 29.03
CA ARG A 211 -3.91 1.77 27.81
C ARG A 211 -3.91 2.78 26.68
N ALA A 212 -2.80 2.81 25.95
CA ALA A 212 -2.70 3.63 24.76
C ALA A 212 -3.34 2.91 23.59
N LEU A 213 -3.93 3.69 22.69
CA LEU A 213 -4.44 3.23 21.41
C LEU A 213 -3.61 3.86 20.30
N ARG A 214 -3.08 3.04 19.39
CA ARG A 214 -2.37 3.52 18.21
C ARG A 214 -3.17 3.20 16.96
N ILE A 215 -3.44 4.21 16.16
CA ILE A 215 -4.25 4.10 14.95
C ILE A 215 -3.36 4.40 13.76
N SER A 216 -3.27 3.45 12.85
CA SER A 216 -2.47 3.54 11.63
C SER A 216 -3.37 3.49 10.40
N LEU A 217 -3.47 4.61 9.70
CA LEU A 217 -4.29 4.77 8.50
C LEU A 217 -3.49 4.39 7.25
N LEU A 218 -3.97 3.42 6.48
CA LEU A 218 -3.45 3.12 5.15
C LEU A 218 -4.27 3.89 4.11
N LEU A 219 -3.73 5.02 3.67
CA LEU A 219 -4.41 5.90 2.73
C LEU A 219 -3.84 5.74 1.31
N PRO A 220 -4.69 5.69 0.28
CA PRO A 220 -4.27 5.55 -1.11
C PRO A 220 -3.24 6.60 -1.55
N GLY A 221 -2.28 6.19 -2.39
CA GLY A 221 -1.21 7.06 -2.87
C GLY A 221 -1.69 8.26 -3.71
N GLY A 222 -2.89 8.15 -4.30
CA GLY A 222 -3.50 9.24 -5.08
C GLY A 222 -4.07 10.39 -4.25
N TRP A 223 -4.08 10.28 -2.91
CA TRP A 223 -4.56 11.35 -2.05
C TRP A 223 -3.53 12.48 -1.95
N SER A 224 -3.98 13.72 -1.87
CA SER A 224 -3.08 14.85 -1.61
C SER A 224 -2.58 14.83 -0.15
N GLU A 225 -1.53 15.61 0.15
CA GLU A 225 -1.08 15.73 1.54
C GLU A 225 -2.12 16.44 2.45
N PRO A 226 -2.77 17.53 2.00
CA PRO A 226 -3.86 18.13 2.76
C PRO A 226 -5.02 17.15 3.02
N GLU A 227 -5.41 16.33 2.03
CA GLU A 227 -6.42 15.28 2.22
C GLU A 227 -6.03 14.26 3.29
N ARG A 228 -4.77 13.82 3.31
CA ARG A 228 -4.28 12.88 4.34
C ARG A 228 -4.28 13.50 5.73
N LEU A 229 -3.86 14.77 5.84
CA LEU A 229 -3.91 15.49 7.12
C LEU A 229 -5.34 15.69 7.60
N LEU A 230 -6.26 16.01 6.69
CA LEU A 230 -7.69 16.11 7.00
C LEU A 230 -8.26 14.77 7.47
N ALA A 231 -7.91 13.67 6.81
CA ALA A 231 -8.29 12.31 7.22
C ALA A 231 -7.81 11.96 8.63
N MET A 232 -6.57 12.32 8.95
CA MET A 232 -6.02 12.14 10.29
C MET A 232 -6.78 12.96 11.33
N GLN A 233 -7.08 14.22 11.04
CA GLN A 233 -7.85 15.09 11.94
C GLN A 233 -9.28 14.59 12.15
N TRP A 234 -9.93 14.09 11.09
CA TRP A 234 -11.23 13.44 11.19
C TRP A 234 -11.20 12.24 12.15
N VAL A 235 -10.21 11.35 11.99
CA VAL A 235 -10.01 10.20 12.88
C VAL A 235 -9.73 10.64 14.32
N GLN A 236 -8.90 11.66 14.52
CA GLN A 236 -8.61 12.21 15.86
C GLN A 236 -9.87 12.79 16.51
N HIS A 237 -10.71 13.49 15.74
CA HIS A 237 -11.99 14.00 16.21
C HIS A 237 -12.91 12.87 16.68
N LEU A 238 -13.06 11.81 15.87
CA LEU A 238 -13.84 10.63 16.25
C LEU A 238 -13.30 9.96 17.51
N CYS A 239 -11.98 9.82 17.65
CA CYS A 239 -11.38 9.25 18.87
C CYS A 239 -11.65 10.11 20.10
N ALA A 240 -11.64 11.43 19.96
CA ALA A 240 -11.93 12.36 21.06
C ALA A 240 -13.39 12.25 21.52
N VAL A 241 -14.33 12.00 20.60
CA VAL A 241 -15.76 11.86 20.89
C VAL A 241 -16.09 10.48 21.44
N GLU A 242 -15.64 9.42 20.76
CA GLU A 242 -16.06 8.04 21.03
C GLU A 242 -15.18 7.34 22.06
N SER A 243 -13.97 7.83 22.34
CA SER A 243 -13.02 7.19 23.26
C SER A 243 -12.19 8.20 24.06
N PRO A 244 -12.84 9.15 24.79
CA PRO A 244 -12.13 10.22 25.49
C PRO A 244 -11.22 9.74 26.63
N ALA A 245 -11.48 8.56 27.19
CA ALA A 245 -10.69 7.98 28.28
C ALA A 245 -9.38 7.34 27.83
N LEU A 246 -9.23 7.03 26.53
CA LEU A 246 -8.05 6.37 25.99
C LEU A 246 -7.02 7.40 25.52
N ALA A 247 -5.75 7.15 25.81
CA ALA A 247 -4.66 7.92 25.23
C ALA A 247 -4.40 7.43 23.81
N TRP A 248 -4.82 8.18 22.79
CA TRP A 248 -4.68 7.75 21.40
C TRP A 248 -3.57 8.50 20.64
N THR A 249 -3.03 7.84 19.62
CA THR A 249 -2.14 8.42 18.61
C THR A 249 -2.59 7.98 17.24
N VAL A 250 -2.50 8.88 16.25
CA VAL A 250 -2.92 8.62 14.88
C VAL A 250 -1.74 8.90 13.96
N ASP A 251 -1.42 7.95 13.09
CA ASP A 251 -0.46 8.10 12.02
C ASP A 251 -1.07 7.66 10.69
N SER A 252 -0.57 8.20 9.58
CA SER A 252 -0.98 7.81 8.23
C SER A 252 0.19 7.29 7.42
N PHE A 253 -0.11 6.32 6.57
CA PHE A 253 0.80 5.67 5.65
C PHE A 253 0.27 5.80 4.25
N ARG A 254 1.15 6.23 3.35
CA ARG A 254 0.85 6.27 1.92
C ARG A 254 0.91 4.86 1.36
N SER A 255 -0.18 4.43 0.74
CA SER A 255 -0.26 3.20 -0.04
C SER A 255 0.24 3.44 -1.46
N GLU A 256 1.47 3.06 -1.76
CA GLU A 256 1.95 2.97 -3.15
C GLU A 256 1.44 1.66 -3.76
N ALA A 257 1.07 1.66 -5.04
CA ALA A 257 0.43 0.51 -5.69
C ALA A 257 1.17 -0.82 -5.41
N GLY A 258 0.44 -1.86 -4.95
CA GLY A 258 0.98 -3.18 -4.63
C GLY A 258 0.91 -3.55 -3.13
N ALA A 259 1.90 -4.32 -2.67
CA ALA A 259 2.00 -5.00 -1.37
C ALA A 259 2.06 -4.10 -0.11
N THR A 260 1.75 -2.81 -0.24
CA THR A 260 1.97 -1.79 0.80
C THR A 260 1.11 -2.03 2.04
N GLY A 261 -0.09 -2.60 1.90
CA GLY A 261 -0.88 -3.04 3.05
C GLY A 261 -0.15 -4.09 3.88
N PHE A 262 0.44 -5.11 3.25
CA PHE A 262 1.23 -6.12 3.96
C PHE A 262 2.49 -5.55 4.60
N VAL A 263 3.14 -4.56 3.97
CA VAL A 263 4.29 -3.85 4.57
C VAL A 263 3.87 -3.09 5.83
N LEU A 264 2.71 -2.42 5.81
CA LEU A 264 2.16 -1.78 6.99
C LEU A 264 1.86 -2.80 8.10
N LEU A 265 1.14 -3.87 7.76
CA LEU A 265 0.84 -4.94 8.71
C LEU A 265 2.12 -5.55 9.31
N ASP A 266 3.16 -5.79 8.51
CA ASP A 266 4.45 -6.26 9.00
C ASP A 266 5.07 -5.30 10.02
N ARG A 267 5.08 -4.00 9.70
CA ARG A 267 5.59 -2.96 10.59
C ARG A 267 4.79 -2.87 11.89
N VAL A 268 3.47 -3.03 11.83
CA VAL A 268 2.60 -3.05 13.01
C VAL A 268 2.85 -4.31 13.85
N ILE A 269 2.98 -5.48 13.24
CA ILE A 269 3.31 -6.72 13.96
C ILE A 269 4.65 -6.57 14.71
N VAL A 270 5.67 -6.02 14.05
CA VAL A 270 6.97 -5.76 14.69
C VAL A 270 6.84 -4.73 15.81
N SER A 271 6.09 -3.65 15.62
CA SER A 271 5.94 -2.61 16.65
C SER A 271 5.19 -3.10 17.87
N VAL A 272 4.09 -3.83 17.68
CA VAL A 272 3.27 -4.45 18.74
C VAL A 272 4.11 -5.44 19.58
N ASN A 273 4.89 -6.30 18.92
CA ASN A 273 5.69 -7.31 19.63
C ASN A 273 6.86 -6.69 20.42
N ARG A 274 7.42 -5.58 19.91
CA ARG A 274 8.47 -4.82 20.60
C ARG A 274 7.92 -3.87 21.66
N ASP A 275 6.63 -3.56 21.65
CA ASP A 275 6.05 -2.69 22.67
C ASP A 275 6.06 -3.39 24.03
N VAL A 276 6.57 -2.65 25.02
CA VAL A 276 6.56 -3.04 26.43
C VAL A 276 5.29 -2.53 27.09
N ARG A 277 4.63 -1.54 26.49
CA ARG A 277 3.32 -1.04 26.91
C ARG A 277 2.26 -1.95 26.28
N GLN A 278 1.20 -2.26 27.03
CA GLN A 278 0.05 -3.04 26.56
C GLN A 278 -0.86 -2.18 25.65
N THR A 279 -0.27 -1.63 24.59
CA THR A 279 -0.92 -0.74 23.63
C THR A 279 -1.82 -1.54 22.70
N LEU A 280 -3.04 -1.07 22.48
CA LEU A 280 -3.93 -1.59 21.44
C LEU A 280 -3.60 -0.90 20.11
N HIS A 281 -3.72 -1.63 19.01
CA HIS A 281 -3.44 -1.10 17.67
C HIS A 281 -4.64 -1.26 16.75
N ILE A 282 -5.07 -0.17 16.12
CA ILE A 282 -6.02 -0.21 15.01
C ILE A 282 -5.26 0.05 13.71
N VAL A 283 -5.44 -0.84 12.74
CA VAL A 283 -5.02 -0.60 11.36
C VAL A 283 -6.27 -0.42 10.53
N LEU A 284 -6.36 0.68 9.79
CA LEU A 284 -7.56 1.07 9.04
C LEU A 284 -7.19 1.44 7.61
N ALA A 285 -7.96 0.94 6.64
CA ALA A 285 -7.83 1.30 5.23
C ALA A 285 -9.20 1.70 4.69
N ALA A 286 -9.25 2.74 3.86
CA ALA A 286 -10.46 3.16 3.19
C ALA A 286 -10.13 3.78 1.82
N GLU A 287 -10.98 3.54 0.84
CA GLU A 287 -10.89 4.13 -0.49
C GLU A 287 -12.28 4.23 -1.11
N SER A 288 -12.48 5.25 -1.94
CA SER A 288 -13.57 5.31 -2.90
C SER A 288 -13.00 5.74 -4.25
N ALA A 289 -13.23 4.90 -5.27
CA ALA A 289 -12.88 5.21 -6.65
C ALA A 289 -14.06 5.83 -7.43
N LEU A 290 -15.13 6.23 -6.74
CA LEU A 290 -16.37 6.71 -7.34
C LEU A 290 -16.32 8.21 -7.67
N SER A 291 -15.52 8.58 -8.67
CA SER A 291 -15.48 9.95 -9.18
C SER A 291 -15.35 9.98 -10.71
N ASP A 292 -15.96 10.97 -11.34
CA ASP A 292 -15.86 11.17 -12.80
C ASP A 292 -14.40 11.33 -13.24
N THR A 293 -13.59 12.05 -12.46
CA THR A 293 -12.15 12.18 -12.69
C THR A 293 -11.45 10.82 -12.73
N ARG A 294 -11.80 9.89 -11.82
CA ARG A 294 -11.19 8.55 -11.80
C ARG A 294 -11.66 7.72 -12.98
N VAL A 295 -12.94 7.79 -13.31
CA VAL A 295 -13.53 7.11 -14.47
C VAL A 295 -12.81 7.56 -15.76
N ALA A 296 -12.71 8.87 -16.00
CA ALA A 296 -12.04 9.43 -17.17
C ALA A 296 -10.56 9.03 -17.24
N GLN A 297 -9.85 9.01 -16.10
CA GLN A 297 -8.47 8.53 -16.03
C GLN A 297 -8.35 7.05 -16.42
N TRP A 298 -9.25 6.19 -15.93
CA TRP A 298 -9.24 4.76 -16.24
C TRP A 298 -9.69 4.46 -17.66
N GLU A 299 -10.59 5.26 -18.21
CA GLU A 299 -11.03 5.21 -19.60
C GLU A 299 -9.88 5.58 -20.54
N THR A 300 -9.23 6.73 -20.29
CA THR A 300 -8.05 7.20 -21.03
C THR A 300 -6.89 6.20 -20.95
N ALA A 301 -6.64 5.63 -19.77
CA ALA A 301 -5.59 4.62 -19.57
C ALA A 301 -5.95 3.26 -20.19
N GLY A 302 -7.17 3.09 -20.69
CA GLY A 302 -7.61 1.83 -21.30
C GLY A 302 -7.75 0.68 -20.28
N VAL A 303 -8.02 0.99 -19.02
CA VAL A 303 -8.15 0.00 -17.94
C VAL A 303 -9.55 -0.09 -17.36
N LEU A 304 -10.47 0.83 -17.68
CA LEU A 304 -11.86 0.77 -17.22
C LEU A 304 -12.60 -0.43 -17.81
N TYR A 305 -13.41 -1.11 -16.99
CA TYR A 305 -14.35 -2.13 -17.43
C TYR A 305 -15.49 -1.47 -18.23
N THR A 306 -15.71 -1.95 -19.46
CA THR A 306 -16.79 -1.49 -20.33
C THR A 306 -17.44 -2.69 -21.04
N SER A 307 -18.53 -2.44 -21.76
CA SER A 307 -19.17 -3.45 -22.61
C SER A 307 -18.20 -4.04 -23.65
N ILE A 308 -17.26 -3.21 -24.13
CA ILE A 308 -16.19 -3.58 -25.07
C ILE A 308 -15.02 -4.25 -24.33
N ARG A 309 -14.66 -3.75 -23.13
CA ARG A 309 -13.53 -4.24 -22.33
C ARG A 309 -14.01 -4.95 -21.07
N ARG A 310 -14.25 -6.26 -21.16
CA ARG A 310 -14.74 -7.08 -20.04
C ARG A 310 -13.68 -7.54 -19.02
N THR A 311 -12.43 -7.11 -19.17
CA THR A 311 -11.31 -7.44 -18.27
C THR A 311 -10.71 -6.19 -17.62
N GLY A 312 -11.48 -5.11 -17.51
CA GLY A 312 -11.05 -3.86 -16.90
C GLY A 312 -11.36 -3.78 -15.39
N LEU A 313 -10.90 -2.69 -14.78
CA LEU A 313 -11.19 -2.26 -13.42
C LEU A 313 -12.60 -1.66 -13.35
N MET A 314 -13.34 -2.00 -12.29
CA MET A 314 -14.63 -1.39 -11.95
C MET A 314 -14.44 -0.47 -10.76
N PRO A 315 -14.94 0.78 -10.80
CA PRO A 315 -14.90 1.66 -9.64
C PRO A 315 -15.64 1.03 -8.46
N GLY A 316 -15.09 1.19 -7.27
CA GLY A 316 -15.71 0.70 -6.06
C GLY A 316 -15.20 1.47 -4.86
N GLU A 317 -15.85 1.24 -3.73
CA GLU A 317 -15.45 1.81 -2.46
C GLU A 317 -15.53 0.76 -1.37
N ALA A 318 -14.67 0.86 -0.37
CA ALA A 318 -14.67 -0.01 0.79
C ALA A 318 -13.80 0.58 1.90
N ALA A 319 -14.09 0.17 3.13
CA ALA A 319 -13.21 0.36 4.28
C ALA A 319 -13.07 -0.95 5.05
N ALA A 320 -11.88 -1.18 5.60
CA ALA A 320 -11.57 -2.35 6.42
C ALA A 320 -10.63 -1.95 7.54
N GLY A 321 -10.84 -2.50 8.72
CA GLY A 321 -9.93 -2.32 9.83
C GLY A 321 -9.84 -3.51 10.78
N LEU A 322 -8.73 -3.56 11.49
CA LEU A 322 -8.39 -4.60 12.46
C LEU A 322 -7.99 -3.96 13.78
N LEU A 323 -8.53 -4.48 14.88
CA LEU A 323 -8.05 -4.22 16.24
C LEU A 323 -7.10 -5.34 16.65
N LEU A 324 -5.87 -4.96 17.00
CA LEU A 324 -4.74 -5.85 17.21
C LEU A 324 -4.13 -5.63 18.59
N THR A 325 -3.59 -6.70 19.16
CA THR A 325 -2.74 -6.66 20.35
C THR A 325 -1.64 -7.72 20.28
N ALA A 326 -0.62 -7.62 21.14
CA ALA A 326 0.40 -8.66 21.23
C ALA A 326 -0.22 -9.93 21.80
N THR A 327 0.22 -11.10 21.32
CA THR A 327 -0.31 -12.40 21.80
C THR A 327 -0.12 -12.58 23.31
N LYS A 328 0.96 -12.03 23.87
CA LYS A 328 1.25 -12.02 25.32
C LYS A 328 0.25 -11.18 26.14
N ASP A 329 -0.39 -10.20 25.51
CA ASP A 329 -1.31 -9.24 26.14
C ASP A 329 -2.78 -9.56 25.87
N ALA A 330 -3.04 -10.50 24.94
CA ALA A 330 -4.34 -11.11 24.75
C ALA A 330 -4.66 -11.96 26.00
N GLY A 331 -5.33 -11.34 26.97
CA GLY A 331 -5.77 -12.03 28.20
C GLY A 331 -6.66 -13.24 27.92
N LEU A 332 -7.03 -13.99 28.97
CA LEU A 332 -7.79 -15.25 28.85
C LEU A 332 -9.08 -15.14 28.02
N GLN A 333 -9.73 -13.99 28.07
CA GLN A 333 -10.94 -13.64 27.30
C GLN A 333 -10.73 -13.64 25.77
N HIS A 334 -9.49 -13.60 25.31
CA HIS A 334 -9.11 -13.63 23.89
C HIS A 334 -8.18 -14.81 23.58
N ALA A 335 -8.21 -15.88 24.37
CA ALA A 335 -7.35 -17.04 24.18
C ALA A 335 -7.57 -17.74 22.83
N GLU A 336 -8.80 -17.69 22.30
CA GLU A 336 -9.17 -18.27 20.99
C GLU A 336 -9.14 -17.24 19.84
N ALA A 337 -8.65 -16.02 20.10
CA ALA A 337 -8.58 -14.99 19.07
C ALA A 337 -7.65 -15.43 17.92
N PRO A 338 -8.04 -15.20 16.65
CA PRO A 338 -7.20 -15.50 15.51
C PRO A 338 -5.85 -14.81 15.61
N GLN A 339 -4.78 -15.55 15.34
CA GLN A 339 -3.42 -15.01 15.35
C GLN A 339 -2.94 -14.73 13.93
N LEU A 340 -2.38 -13.55 13.73
CA LEU A 340 -1.76 -13.14 12.48
C LEU A 340 -0.23 -13.13 12.62
N GLY A 341 0.45 -13.83 11.72
CA GLY A 341 1.91 -13.77 11.60
C GLY A 341 2.38 -12.73 10.59
N ARG A 342 3.69 -12.46 10.64
CA ARG A 342 4.33 -11.52 9.70
C ARG A 342 4.03 -11.90 8.26
N PRO A 343 3.44 -11.00 7.45
CA PRO A 343 3.13 -11.30 6.07
C PRO A 343 4.41 -11.31 5.23
N ILE A 344 4.55 -12.33 4.39
CA ILE A 344 5.60 -12.37 3.36
C ILE A 344 4.97 -11.92 2.06
N ALA A 345 5.22 -10.67 1.68
CA ALA A 345 4.71 -10.13 0.44
C ALA A 345 5.72 -10.26 -0.70
N SER A 346 5.23 -10.66 -1.87
CA SER A 346 5.99 -10.66 -3.11
C SER A 346 5.05 -10.31 -4.26
N GLN A 347 5.57 -9.64 -5.29
CA GLN A 347 4.80 -9.38 -6.50
C GLN A 347 5.18 -10.41 -7.57
N ARG A 348 4.16 -10.98 -8.23
CA ARG A 348 4.40 -11.80 -9.41
C ARG A 348 4.87 -10.89 -10.54
N ALA A 349 5.87 -11.34 -11.29
CA ALA A 349 6.34 -10.64 -12.50
C ALA A 349 5.33 -10.72 -13.67
N THR A 350 4.20 -11.41 -13.49
CA THR A 350 3.17 -11.63 -14.51
C THR A 350 1.81 -11.67 -13.83
N SER A 351 0.75 -11.23 -14.51
CA SER A 351 -0.63 -11.25 -13.98
C SER A 351 -1.00 -12.63 -13.45
N ALA A 352 -1.84 -12.67 -12.41
CA ALA A 352 -2.40 -13.90 -11.88
C ALA A 352 -3.27 -14.64 -12.93
N ASP A 353 -3.84 -13.90 -13.88
CA ASP A 353 -4.68 -14.44 -14.96
C ASP A 353 -3.87 -15.02 -16.13
N ALA A 354 -2.56 -14.76 -16.17
CA ALA A 354 -1.69 -15.44 -17.12
C ALA A 354 -1.55 -16.91 -16.67
N ALA A 355 -2.05 -17.85 -17.48
CA ALA A 355 -1.99 -19.29 -17.23
C ALA A 355 -0.55 -19.83 -17.19
N ARG A 356 0.20 -19.47 -16.15
CA ARG A 356 1.53 -19.97 -15.82
C ARG A 356 1.61 -20.22 -14.32
N ALA A 357 2.19 -21.36 -13.96
CA ALA A 357 2.49 -21.69 -12.57
C ALA A 357 3.35 -20.58 -11.94
N GLY A 358 2.87 -20.02 -10.82
CA GLY A 358 3.62 -19.04 -10.05
C GLY A 358 4.92 -19.62 -9.50
N ASN A 359 5.94 -18.79 -9.33
CA ASN A 359 7.20 -19.22 -8.73
C ASN A 359 6.99 -19.52 -7.23
N ALA A 360 7.15 -20.79 -6.82
CA ALA A 360 6.86 -21.27 -5.48
C ALA A 360 7.88 -20.83 -4.40
N GLY A 361 9.00 -20.19 -4.80
CA GLY A 361 10.07 -19.77 -3.88
C GLY A 361 9.68 -18.74 -2.82
N VAL A 362 8.45 -18.21 -2.86
CA VAL A 362 7.87 -17.34 -1.81
C VAL A 362 7.34 -18.17 -0.64
N LEU A 363 6.73 -19.33 -0.93
CA LEU A 363 6.20 -20.24 0.08
C LEU A 363 7.32 -20.97 0.83
N GLU A 364 8.45 -21.23 0.15
CA GLU A 364 9.67 -21.81 0.76
C GLU A 364 10.31 -20.92 1.82
N ARG A 365 9.98 -19.61 1.85
CA ARG A 365 10.45 -18.66 2.88
C ARG A 365 9.51 -18.54 4.07
N SER A 366 8.34 -19.17 4.00
CA SER A 366 7.42 -19.22 5.15
C SER A 366 8.01 -20.19 6.17
N PRO A 367 8.17 -19.81 7.46
CA PRO A 367 8.59 -20.74 8.49
C PRO A 367 7.52 -21.81 8.65
N THR A 368 7.76 -22.96 8.02
CA THR A 368 6.98 -24.19 8.16
C THR A 368 7.25 -24.76 9.53
N ASN A 369 6.46 -24.35 10.52
CA ASN A 369 6.23 -25.08 11.76
C ASN A 369 4.85 -24.69 12.27
N CYS A 370 3.84 -25.45 11.86
CA CYS A 370 2.56 -25.55 12.54
C CYS A 370 2.75 -26.27 13.87
#